data_AF-X1BAS4-F1
#
_entry.id   AF-X1BAS4-F1
#
_cell.length_a   1.000
_cell.length_b   1.000
_cell.length_c   1.000
_cell.angle_alpha   90.00
_cell.angle_beta   90.00
_cell.angle_gamma   90.00
#
_symmetry.space_group_name_H-M   'P 1'
#
loop_
_entity.id
_entity.type
_entity.pdbx_description
1 polymer ?
#
loop_
_entity_poly.entity_id
_entity_poly.type
_entity_poly.pdbx_seq_one_letter_code
_entity_poly.pdbx_strand_id
1 'polypeptide(L)'
;MDVESLKEKLSRPNSGFEYITRKISPELANRVMELNLDGIYSAREDKRFYPKDSQACHLIGFVGLDNKGLAGVELEYEKQLHGVDGKIIAKQDGLGRIVPGTYTLKSD
;
A
#
# COMPACT_ATOMS: atom_id res chain seq x y z
N MET A 1 5.71 -9.94 11.90
CA MET A 1 4.48 -10.74 11.88
C MET A 1 4.88 -12.17 12.16
N ASP A 2 4.21 -12.80 13.11
CA ASP A 2 4.39 -14.20 13.45
C ASP A 2 3.63 -15.10 12.46
N VAL A 3 4.00 -16.39 12.42
CA VAL A 3 3.41 -17.36 11.47
C VAL A 3 1.94 -17.62 11.79
N GLU A 4 1.54 -17.54 13.05
CA GLU A 4 0.18 -17.85 13.47
C GLU A 4 -0.80 -16.76 13.03
N SER A 5 -0.46 -15.48 13.26
CA SER A 5 -1.25 -14.35 12.78
C SER A 5 -1.32 -14.28 11.25
N LEU A 6 -0.27 -14.73 10.55
CA LEU A 6 -0.32 -14.85 9.09
C LEU A 6 -1.31 -15.93 8.65
N LYS A 7 -1.27 -17.12 9.26
CA LYS A 7 -2.22 -18.20 8.96
C LYS A 7 -3.66 -17.77 9.24
N GLU A 8 -3.89 -17.07 10.35
CA GLU A 8 -5.21 -16.55 10.69
C GLU A 8 -5.73 -15.62 9.59
N LYS A 9 -4.92 -14.64 9.16
CA LYS A 9 -5.28 -13.73 8.06
C LYS A 9 -5.62 -14.47 6.77
N LEU A 10 -4.80 -15.45 6.39
CA LEU A 10 -4.97 -16.20 5.14
C LEU A 10 -6.15 -17.18 5.18
N SER A 11 -6.57 -17.62 6.37
CA SER A 11 -7.65 -18.59 6.55
C SER A 11 -9.04 -17.95 6.68
N ARG A 12 -9.15 -16.61 6.56
CA ARG A 12 -10.43 -15.90 6.72
C ARG A 12 -11.38 -16.26 5.57
N PRO A 13 -12.56 -16.85 5.87
CA PRO A 13 -13.52 -17.20 4.83
C PRO A 13 -14.04 -15.93 4.15
N ASN A 14 -14.24 -15.98 2.84
CA ASN A 14 -14.73 -14.88 2.00
C ASN A 14 -13.83 -13.63 1.95
N SER A 15 -12.54 -13.72 2.34
CA SER A 15 -11.61 -12.63 2.11
C SER A 15 -11.05 -12.68 0.69
N GLY A 16 -11.42 -11.71 -0.15
CA GLY A 16 -10.90 -11.55 -1.51
C GLY A 16 -9.57 -10.79 -1.57
N PHE A 17 -9.17 -10.12 -0.48
CA PHE A 17 -7.96 -9.31 -0.41
C PHE A 17 -7.54 -9.11 1.05
N GLU A 18 -6.26 -9.34 1.36
CA GLU A 18 -5.69 -9.06 2.68
C GLU A 18 -4.30 -8.42 2.57
N TYR A 19 -4.04 -7.44 3.42
CA TYR A 19 -2.68 -6.91 3.58
C TYR A 19 -1.82 -7.86 4.44
N ILE A 20 -0.83 -8.46 3.80
CA ILE A 20 0.24 -9.22 4.48
C ILE A 20 1.16 -8.24 5.20
N THR A 21 1.76 -7.31 4.44
CA THR A 21 2.63 -6.25 4.94
C THR A 21 2.59 -5.05 4.00
N ARG A 22 2.84 -3.83 4.51
CA ARG A 22 2.76 -2.57 3.78
C ARG A 22 4.03 -1.75 3.98
N LYS A 23 4.33 -0.84 3.05
CA LYS A 23 5.51 0.07 3.12
C LYS A 23 6.85 -0.62 3.44
N ILE A 24 7.07 -1.81 2.86
CA ILE A 24 8.33 -2.55 2.96
C ILE A 24 9.36 -2.03 1.95
N SER A 25 10.64 -2.38 2.15
CA SER A 25 11.68 -2.00 1.19
C SER A 25 11.49 -2.73 -0.15
N PRO A 26 11.87 -2.09 -1.28
CA PRO A 26 11.80 -2.74 -2.58
C PRO A 26 12.57 -4.07 -2.64
N GLU A 27 13.71 -4.17 -1.95
CA GLU A 27 14.51 -5.41 -1.95
C GLU A 27 13.83 -6.55 -1.20
N LEU A 28 13.07 -6.23 -0.13
CA LEU A 28 12.29 -7.25 0.57
C LEU A 28 11.07 -7.68 -0.25
N ALA A 29 10.40 -6.72 -0.90
CA ALA A 29 9.27 -7.01 -1.80
C ALA A 29 9.72 -7.93 -2.94
N ASN A 30 10.82 -7.62 -3.61
CA ASN A 30 11.36 -8.42 -4.71
C ASN A 30 11.70 -9.85 -4.27
N ARG A 31 12.37 -10.02 -3.14
CA ARG A 31 12.69 -11.35 -2.58
C ARG A 31 11.45 -12.20 -2.32
N VAL A 32 10.34 -11.59 -1.90
CA VAL A 32 9.07 -12.31 -1.70
C VAL A 32 8.42 -12.65 -3.04
N MET A 33 8.44 -11.72 -4.01
CA MET A 33 7.87 -11.96 -5.34
C MET A 33 8.65 -13.04 -6.11
N GLU A 34 9.96 -13.14 -5.92
CA GLU A 34 10.81 -14.19 -6.51
C GLU A 34 10.45 -15.61 -6.05
N LEU A 35 9.75 -15.76 -4.92
CA LEU A 35 9.24 -17.06 -4.47
C LEU A 35 8.10 -17.59 -5.35
N ASN A 36 7.53 -16.76 -6.22
CA ASN A 36 6.45 -17.11 -7.15
C ASN A 36 5.27 -17.83 -6.45
N LEU A 37 4.86 -17.31 -5.31
CA LEU A 37 3.77 -17.88 -4.52
C LEU A 37 2.41 -17.47 -5.10
N ASP A 38 1.56 -18.46 -5.36
CA ASP A 38 0.22 -18.22 -5.88
C ASP A 38 -0.62 -17.38 -4.91
N GLY A 39 -1.30 -16.36 -5.46
CA GLY A 39 -2.17 -15.47 -4.69
C GLY A 39 -1.44 -14.36 -3.92
N ILE A 40 -0.11 -14.27 -4.00
CA ILE A 40 0.67 -13.17 -3.43
C ILE A 40 1.03 -12.17 -4.53
N TYR A 41 0.72 -10.90 -4.27
CA TYR A 41 0.96 -9.81 -5.21
C TYR A 41 1.63 -8.63 -4.51
N SER A 42 2.44 -7.87 -5.26
CA SER A 42 2.99 -6.60 -4.82
C SER A 42 2.14 -5.44 -5.32
N ALA A 43 1.80 -4.50 -4.44
CA ALA A 43 1.25 -3.20 -4.81
C ALA A 43 2.29 -2.12 -4.55
N ARG A 44 2.45 -1.18 -5.50
CA ARG A 44 3.31 -0.02 -5.30
C ARG A 44 2.62 0.96 -4.36
N GLU A 45 3.31 1.32 -3.29
CA GLU A 45 2.87 2.34 -2.33
C GLU A 45 3.97 3.38 -2.16
N ASP A 46 3.58 4.64 -1.99
CA ASP A 46 4.51 5.72 -1.68
C ASP A 46 4.76 5.79 -0.16
N LYS A 47 5.98 6.16 0.21
CA LYS A 47 6.39 6.36 1.60
C LYS A 47 7.12 7.69 1.72
N ARG A 48 6.66 8.52 2.66
CA ARG A 48 7.28 9.82 2.94
C ARG A 48 8.64 9.64 3.60
N PHE A 49 9.62 10.44 3.19
CA PHE A 49 10.98 10.47 3.73
C PHE A 49 11.34 11.89 4.16
N TYR A 50 11.82 12.05 5.40
CA TYR A 50 12.17 13.33 6.00
C TYR A 50 13.69 13.41 6.24
N PRO A 51 14.48 14.00 5.32
CA PRO A 51 15.96 13.93 5.36
C PRO A 51 16.62 14.54 6.61
N LYS A 52 15.93 15.46 7.30
CA LYS A 52 16.41 16.17 8.49
C LYS A 52 15.76 15.68 9.79
N ASP A 53 15.02 14.58 9.71
CA ASP A 53 14.37 13.86 10.80
C ASP A 53 13.94 14.77 11.96
N SER A 54 14.73 14.86 13.04
CA SER A 54 14.39 15.57 14.27
C SER A 54 14.48 17.10 14.23
N GLN A 55 15.21 17.71 13.30
CA GLN A 55 15.48 19.16 13.35
C GLN A 55 14.24 20.01 13.08
N ALA A 56 13.32 19.48 12.26
CA ALA A 56 12.10 20.17 11.87
C ALA A 56 10.85 19.26 11.92
N CYS A 57 10.92 18.08 12.53
CA CYS A 57 9.79 17.12 12.56
C CYS A 57 8.52 17.72 13.17
N HIS A 58 8.63 18.54 14.22
CA HIS A 58 7.47 19.15 14.86
C HIS A 58 6.76 20.18 13.94
N LEU A 59 7.54 20.89 13.13
CA LEU A 59 7.00 21.88 12.18
C LEU A 59 6.44 21.18 10.94
N ILE A 60 7.23 20.31 10.32
CA ILE A 60 6.84 19.60 9.09
C ILE A 60 5.71 18.62 9.38
N GLY A 61 5.77 17.92 10.51
CA GLY A 61 4.85 16.86 10.90
C GLY A 61 5.17 15.52 10.24
N PHE A 62 4.15 14.67 10.13
CA PHE A 62 4.26 13.33 9.55
C PHE A 62 2.93 12.89 8.92
N VAL A 63 3.01 11.85 8.07
CA VAL A 63 1.85 11.20 7.46
C VAL A 63 1.58 9.82 8.09
N GLY A 64 0.33 9.37 7.99
CA GLY A 64 -0.10 8.04 8.43
C GLY A 64 0.23 6.92 7.46
N LEU A 65 -0.30 5.72 7.75
CA LEU A 65 -0.13 4.54 6.90
C LEU A 65 -0.71 4.76 5.50
N ASP A 66 -1.82 5.49 5.38
CA ASP A 66 -2.48 5.80 4.11
C ASP A 66 -2.03 7.12 3.48
N ASN A 67 -0.82 7.59 3.83
CA ASN A 67 -0.21 8.83 3.31
C ASN A 67 -1.00 10.12 3.58
N LYS A 68 -1.93 10.09 4.54
CA LYS A 68 -2.63 11.29 5.02
C LYS A 68 -1.80 12.03 6.08
N GLY A 69 -1.65 13.33 5.93
CA GLY A 69 -1.04 14.21 6.92
C GLY A 69 -1.76 14.13 8.26
N LEU A 70 -1.00 13.96 9.34
CA LEU A 70 -1.52 13.82 10.70
C LEU A 70 -1.06 14.94 11.64
N ALA A 71 0.00 15.66 11.30
CA ALA A 71 0.52 16.77 12.07
C ALA A 71 1.26 17.79 11.19
N GLY A 72 1.52 18.97 11.75
CA GLY A 72 2.38 20.00 11.16
C GLY A 72 1.90 20.49 9.79
N VAL A 73 2.87 20.87 8.96
CA VAL A 73 2.66 21.29 7.57
C VAL A 73 1.98 20.20 6.73
N GLU A 74 2.30 18.92 6.95
CA GLU A 74 1.67 17.82 6.19
C GLU A 74 0.15 17.77 6.42
N LEU A 75 -0.33 18.02 7.66
CA LEU A 75 -1.76 18.09 7.95
C LEU A 75 -2.39 19.39 7.41
N GLU A 76 -1.76 20.54 7.67
CA GLU A 76 -2.30 21.85 7.27
C GLU A 76 -2.50 21.97 5.76
N TYR A 77 -1.55 21.42 4.99
CA TYR A 77 -1.56 21.47 3.52
C TYR A 77 -1.93 20.13 2.87
N GLU A 78 -2.60 19.23 3.60
CA GLU A 78 -3.01 17.90 3.10
C GLU A 78 -3.71 18.00 1.74
N LYS A 79 -4.64 18.94 1.58
CA LYS A 79 -5.40 19.11 0.32
C LYS A 79 -4.53 19.46 -0.88
N GLN A 80 -3.43 20.17 -0.66
CA GLN A 80 -2.51 20.59 -1.70
C GLN A 80 -1.40 19.55 -1.93
N LEU A 81 -1.00 18.83 -0.88
CA LEU A 81 0.13 17.89 -0.91
C LEU A 81 -0.29 16.46 -1.29
N HIS A 82 -1.51 16.04 -0.98
CA HIS A 82 -1.99 14.67 -1.22
C HIS A 82 -2.16 14.36 -2.71
N GLY A 83 -2.44 15.38 -3.52
CA GLY A 83 -2.75 15.20 -4.94
C GLY A 83 -4.08 14.50 -5.16
N VAL A 84 -4.22 13.81 -6.29
CA VAL A 84 -5.44 13.09 -6.68
C VAL A 84 -5.07 11.66 -7.05
N ASP A 85 -5.71 10.70 -6.39
CA ASP A 85 -5.50 9.28 -6.65
C ASP A 85 -6.02 8.89 -8.05
N GLY A 86 -5.18 8.15 -8.80
CA GLY A 86 -5.60 7.48 -10.03
C GLY A 86 -6.40 6.20 -9.74
N LYS A 87 -7.03 5.64 -10.77
CA LYS A 87 -7.82 4.39 -10.65
C LYS A 87 -7.36 3.34 -11.65
N ILE A 88 -7.24 2.10 -11.17
CA ILE A 88 -7.03 0.92 -12.02
C ILE A 88 -8.30 0.10 -11.96
N ILE A 89 -8.93 -0.10 -13.12
CA ILE A 89 -10.12 -0.95 -13.25
C ILE A 89 -9.67 -2.27 -13.87
N ALA A 90 -10.04 -3.38 -13.24
CA ALA A 90 -9.73 -4.73 -13.70
C ALA A 90 -10.97 -5.62 -13.63
N LYS A 91 -11.07 -6.60 -14.54
CA LYS A 91 -12.13 -7.61 -14.47
C LYS A 91 -11.72 -8.72 -13.51
N GLN A 92 -12.67 -9.18 -12.72
CA GLN A 92 -12.48 -10.23 -11.71
C GLN A 92 -13.36 -11.44 -12.06
N ASP A 93 -12.83 -12.64 -11.87
CA ASP A 93 -13.62 -13.88 -12.00
C ASP A 93 -14.46 -14.16 -10.74
N GLY A 94 -15.30 -15.21 -10.79
CA GLY A 94 -16.16 -15.59 -9.65
C GLY A 94 -15.42 -16.09 -8.40
N LEU A 95 -14.11 -16.34 -8.51
CA LEU A 95 -13.23 -16.72 -7.39
C LEU A 95 -12.38 -15.53 -6.89
N GLY A 96 -12.60 -14.34 -7.43
CA GLY A 96 -11.93 -13.14 -6.99
C GLY A 96 -10.59 -12.86 -7.68
N ARG A 97 -10.21 -13.62 -8.72
CA ARG A 97 -8.93 -13.46 -9.41
C ARG A 97 -9.05 -12.41 -10.51
N ILE A 98 -8.03 -11.58 -10.66
CA ILE A 98 -7.98 -10.59 -11.75
C ILE A 98 -7.69 -11.31 -13.07
N VAL A 99 -8.53 -11.07 -14.08
CA VAL A 99 -8.34 -11.62 -15.42
C VAL A 99 -7.14 -10.92 -16.09
N PRO A 100 -6.11 -11.66 -16.52
CA PRO A 100 -4.92 -11.08 -17.14
C PRO A 100 -5.28 -10.19 -18.34
N GLY A 101 -4.61 -9.04 -18.46
CA GLY A 101 -4.78 -8.12 -19.59
C GLY A 101 -6.04 -7.24 -19.54
N THR A 102 -6.85 -7.31 -18.48
CA THR A 102 -8.08 -6.50 -18.35
C THR A 102 -7.89 -5.17 -17.63
N TYR A 103 -6.64 -4.78 -17.34
CA TYR A 103 -6.33 -3.55 -16.63
C TYR A 103 -6.59 -2.33 -17.53
N THR A 104 -7.41 -1.40 -17.04
CA THR A 104 -7.60 -0.08 -17.64
C THR A 104 -7.19 0.97 -16.63
N LEU A 105 -6.19 1.79 -16.99
CA LEU A 105 -5.83 2.97 -16.21
C LEU A 105 -6.84 4.06 -16.52
N LYS A 106 -7.56 4.53 -15.50
CA LYS A 106 -8.42 5.69 -15.59
C LYS A 106 -7.77 6.81 -14.79
N SER A 107 -7.17 7.76 -15.51
CA SER A 107 -6.86 9.08 -14.97
C SER A 107 -8.12 9.93 -15.10
N ASP A 108 -8.62 10.46 -13.97
CA ASP A 108 -9.66 11.49 -14.00
C ASP A 108 -9.06 12.83 -14.52
#